data_AF-E0S8U3-F1
#
_entry.id   AF-E0S8U3-F1
#
_cell.length_a   1.000
_cell.length_b   1.000
_cell.length_c   1.000
_cell.angle_alpha   90.00
_cell.angle_beta   90.00
_cell.angle_gamma   90.00
#
_symmetry.space_group_name_H-M   'P 1'
#
loop_
_entity.id
_entity.type
_entity.pdbx_description
1 polymer ?
#
loop_
_entity_poly.entity_id
_entity_poly.type
_entity_poly.pdbx_seq_one_letter_code
_entity_poly.pdbx_strand_id
1 'polypeptide(L)'
;MALIKARIFKNVKDEWEDLCTGTILYIAKNCIFVEDDRSERCIEISLCQKHCGRSEKNVAIVYDDFEEYAICFEGEEIRDSFAEFMEKTFWSLEELDRERECTSFGKEVNLFAELLGIGKYADNSVFEKMLESRDGVLELLKMESLHLFKMLLKNGEKVFELFEVPSKSRVTPYGFYREIIEKNLGGSTARTFEDFLIIINRQELARSESKITEMSDEEIRDLLKRCSGNGYKIGSVETYLERIHRPKENIYLFETFYYLCFIFREKMSEAVDFKYILSKIKDLVSRKPLDDSLLYALEGLYILLDVCKSEKLDTFYTEVFNLLGIMEHHPDFQNLLLYLLNNHGFRAREFLINTGLMKKIFLSDHRDGVNEVFVSKVLLHTVSCSSRFTHRYFIRNDLFKNVARMYKKREKDAVYSIFLQAYSKADGDMKIYLDRYMQN
;
A
#
# COMPACT_ATOMS: atom_id res chain seq x y z
N MET A 1 -30.78 -17.73 7.82
CA MET A 1 -29.39 -17.34 7.46
C MET A 1 -28.51 -17.39 8.71
N ALA A 2 -27.30 -17.95 8.66
CA ALA A 2 -26.40 -17.97 9.82
C ALA A 2 -25.77 -16.59 10.02
N LEU A 3 -25.71 -16.09 11.26
CA LEU A 3 -25.02 -14.84 11.58
C LEU A 3 -23.52 -15.02 11.41
N ILE A 4 -22.87 -14.13 10.66
CA ILE A 4 -21.42 -14.18 10.47
C ILE A 4 -20.76 -13.31 11.54
N LYS A 5 -20.15 -13.96 12.52
CA LYS A 5 -19.31 -13.31 13.52
C LYS A 5 -17.88 -13.14 12.99
N ALA A 6 -17.31 -11.97 13.26
CA ALA A 6 -15.94 -11.65 12.92
C ALA A 6 -15.26 -10.81 14.00
N ARG A 7 -13.98 -11.05 14.23
CA ARG A 7 -13.10 -10.13 14.97
C ARG A 7 -12.13 -9.50 14.00
N ILE A 8 -12.02 -8.19 14.03
CA ILE A 8 -11.33 -7.42 13.02
C ILE A 8 -10.21 -6.62 13.67
N PHE A 9 -9.02 -6.77 13.13
CA PHE A 9 -7.83 -6.04 13.55
C PHE A 9 -7.40 -5.12 12.41
N LYS A 10 -6.81 -3.98 12.77
CA LYS A 10 -6.14 -3.08 11.84
C LYS A 10 -4.64 -3.13 12.10
N ASN A 11 -3.83 -3.27 11.05
CA ASN A 11 -2.39 -3.13 11.16
C ASN A 11 -2.05 -1.64 11.30
N VAL A 12 -1.38 -1.29 12.40
CA VAL A 12 -0.83 0.04 12.64
C VAL A 12 0.63 -0.13 13.03
N LYS A 13 1.55 0.26 12.14
CA LYS A 13 3.01 0.19 12.37
C LYS A 13 3.50 -1.22 12.72
N ASP A 14 3.05 -2.23 11.96
CA ASP A 14 3.40 -3.64 12.15
C ASP A 14 2.87 -4.27 13.46
N GLU A 15 1.95 -3.59 14.14
CA GLU A 15 1.19 -4.12 15.27
C GLU A 15 -0.29 -4.23 14.93
N TRP A 16 -0.90 -5.36 15.31
CA TRP A 16 -2.33 -5.59 15.10
C TRP A 16 -3.13 -4.99 16.26
N GLU A 17 -3.83 -3.91 15.96
CA GLU A 17 -4.76 -3.27 16.89
C GLU A 17 -6.16 -3.86 16.73
N ASP A 18 -6.78 -4.30 17.83
CA ASP A 18 -8.15 -4.81 17.87
C ASP A 18 -9.13 -3.67 17.55
N LEU A 19 -9.78 -3.73 16.39
CA LEU A 19 -10.69 -2.68 15.92
C LEU A 19 -12.10 -2.94 16.44
N CYS A 20 -12.63 -4.14 16.20
CA CYS A 20 -13.95 -4.54 16.65
C CYS A 20 -14.13 -6.05 16.69
N THR A 21 -15.06 -6.52 17.51
CA THR A 21 -15.54 -7.91 17.48
C THR A 21 -17.04 -7.87 17.37
N GLY A 22 -17.63 -8.49 16.36
CA GLY A 22 -19.02 -8.21 16.05
C GLY A 22 -19.64 -9.11 15.01
N THR A 23 -20.88 -8.77 14.65
CA THR A 23 -21.65 -9.47 13.61
C THR A 23 -21.60 -8.66 12.32
N ILE A 24 -21.23 -9.27 11.20
CA ILE A 24 -21.31 -8.62 9.89
C ILE A 24 -22.78 -8.51 9.51
N LEU A 25 -23.27 -7.28 9.38
CA LEU A 25 -24.67 -6.96 9.15
C LEU A 25 -25.05 -6.97 7.68
N TYR A 26 -24.21 -6.35 6.84
CA TYR A 26 -24.37 -6.29 5.39
C TYR A 26 -23.07 -5.83 4.72
N ILE A 27 -23.02 -5.94 3.40
CA ILE A 27 -21.93 -5.42 2.56
C ILE A 27 -22.53 -4.38 1.62
N ALA A 28 -21.95 -3.19 1.56
CA ALA A 28 -22.33 -2.18 0.58
C ALA A 28 -21.08 -1.61 -0.07
N LYS A 29 -21.10 -1.49 -1.40
CA LYS A 29 -20.04 -0.97 -2.28
C LYS A 29 -18.67 -0.85 -1.62
N ASN A 30 -17.93 -1.95 -1.63
CA ASN A 30 -16.59 -2.05 -1.11
C ASN A 30 -16.42 -1.81 0.40
N CYS A 31 -17.46 -1.97 1.21
CA CYS A 31 -17.39 -1.85 2.66
C CYS A 31 -18.14 -3.01 3.32
N ILE A 32 -17.62 -3.53 4.43
CA ILE A 32 -18.37 -4.39 5.36
C ILE A 32 -18.83 -3.54 6.54
N PHE A 33 -20.07 -3.76 6.97
CA PHE A 33 -20.66 -3.08 8.11
C PHE A 33 -20.82 -4.09 9.25
N VAL A 34 -20.17 -3.81 10.37
CA VAL A 34 -20.06 -4.73 11.50
C VAL A 34 -20.67 -4.09 12.73
N GLU A 35 -21.63 -4.75 13.36
CA GLU A 35 -22.14 -4.34 14.68
C GLU A 35 -21.19 -4.84 15.74
N ASP A 36 -20.48 -3.92 16.39
CA ASP A 36 -19.51 -4.23 17.44
C ASP A 36 -20.23 -4.69 18.72
N ASP A 37 -19.84 -5.86 19.23
CA ASP A 37 -20.44 -6.49 20.40
C ASP A 37 -20.18 -5.69 21.69
N ARG A 38 -19.14 -4.83 21.72
CA ARG A 38 -18.81 -4.00 22.88
C ARG A 38 -19.62 -2.70 22.93
N SER A 39 -19.71 -2.00 21.80
CA SER A 39 -20.30 -0.67 21.72
C SER A 39 -21.71 -0.63 21.15
N GLU A 40 -22.19 -1.73 20.58
CA GLU A 40 -23.43 -1.85 19.81
C GLU A 40 -23.52 -0.86 18.64
N ARG A 41 -22.39 -0.25 18.27
CA ARG A 41 -22.31 0.66 17.13
C ARG A 41 -21.99 -0.12 15.88
N CYS A 42 -22.60 0.31 14.78
CA CYS A 42 -22.20 -0.15 13.46
C CYS A 42 -20.88 0.53 13.11
N ILE A 43 -19.86 -0.28 12.86
CA ILE A 43 -18.53 0.13 12.41
C ILE A 43 -18.43 -0.22 10.93
N GLU A 44 -18.12 0.79 10.13
CA GLU A 44 -17.84 0.62 8.72
C GLU A 44 -16.36 0.29 8.52
N ILE A 45 -16.09 -0.74 7.72
CA ILE A 45 -14.73 -1.11 7.35
C ILE A 45 -14.64 -1.08 5.84
N SER A 46 -13.86 -0.13 5.35
CA SER A 46 -13.57 0.03 3.94
C SER A 46 -12.69 -1.12 3.44
N LEU A 47 -13.11 -1.71 2.33
CA LEU A 47 -12.45 -2.78 1.58
C LEU A 47 -12.05 -2.29 0.17
N CYS A 48 -12.22 -1.00 -0.15
CA CYS A 48 -11.89 -0.40 -1.46
C CYS A 48 -10.46 -0.69 -1.90
N GLN A 49 -10.29 -1.22 -3.13
CA GLN A 49 -8.97 -1.49 -3.74
C GLN A 49 -8.11 -2.48 -2.95
N LYS A 50 -8.68 -3.16 -1.95
CA LYS A 50 -7.96 -4.11 -1.11
C LYS A 50 -7.92 -5.49 -1.76
N HIS A 51 -6.73 -6.08 -1.80
CA HIS A 51 -6.55 -7.49 -2.08
C HIS A 51 -6.96 -8.32 -0.87
N CYS A 52 -7.51 -9.50 -1.10
CA CYS A 52 -7.77 -10.46 -0.05
C CYS A 52 -6.82 -11.64 -0.18
N GLY A 53 -5.97 -11.84 0.82
CA GLY A 53 -5.24 -13.09 1.01
C GLY A 53 -6.02 -13.98 1.96
N ARG A 54 -6.24 -15.24 1.58
CA ARG A 54 -6.52 -16.30 2.58
C ARG A 54 -5.32 -16.32 3.54
N SER A 55 -5.49 -16.51 4.85
CA SER A 55 -4.38 -16.77 5.78
C SER A 55 -4.46 -18.21 6.32
N GLU A 56 -3.47 -18.68 7.10
CA GLU A 56 -3.56 -20.00 7.75
C GLU A 56 -4.74 -19.96 8.74
N LYS A 57 -5.57 -21.01 8.77
CA LYS A 57 -6.76 -21.14 9.62
C LYS A 57 -7.91 -20.20 9.24
N ASN A 58 -8.72 -19.78 10.22
CA ASN A 58 -9.97 -19.05 10.09
C ASN A 58 -9.82 -17.53 9.86
N VAL A 59 -8.68 -17.06 9.33
CA VAL A 59 -8.38 -15.62 9.16
C VAL A 59 -8.27 -15.25 7.67
N ALA A 60 -8.93 -14.16 7.28
CA ALA A 60 -8.73 -13.50 5.99
C ALA A 60 -7.96 -12.19 6.21
N ILE A 61 -6.94 -11.93 5.38
CA ILE A 61 -6.21 -10.66 5.39
C ILE A 61 -6.69 -9.83 4.21
N VAL A 62 -7.16 -8.62 4.49
CA VAL A 62 -7.63 -7.67 3.49
C VAL A 62 -6.73 -6.43 3.54
N TYR A 63 -6.06 -6.11 2.43
CA TYR A 63 -5.02 -5.08 2.43
C TYR A 63 -4.99 -4.28 1.14
N ASP A 64 -4.73 -2.98 1.22
CA ASP A 64 -4.27 -2.13 0.11
C ASP A 64 -2.89 -1.53 0.44
N ASP A 65 -2.48 -0.51 -0.31
CA ASP A 65 -1.20 0.19 -0.14
C ASP A 65 -1.11 1.00 1.17
N PHE A 66 -2.22 1.22 1.87
CA PHE A 66 -2.31 2.13 3.03
C PHE A 66 -2.83 1.46 4.30
N GLU A 67 -3.67 0.44 4.16
CA GLU A 67 -4.37 -0.19 5.26
C GLU A 67 -4.42 -1.69 5.08
N GLU A 68 -4.12 -2.39 6.16
CA GLU A 68 -4.23 -3.83 6.25
C GLU A 68 -5.13 -4.20 7.42
N TYR A 69 -6.05 -5.14 7.17
CA TYR A 69 -7.01 -5.66 8.12
C TYR A 69 -6.90 -7.18 8.20
N ALA A 70 -6.97 -7.71 9.42
CA ALA A 70 -7.16 -9.14 9.65
C ALA A 70 -8.59 -9.39 10.12
N ILE A 71 -9.33 -10.19 9.37
CA ILE A 71 -10.72 -10.55 9.66
C ILE A 71 -10.75 -12.02 10.07
N CYS A 72 -10.95 -12.24 11.36
CA CYS A 72 -10.99 -13.57 11.97
C CYS A 72 -12.43 -14.06 12.05
N PHE A 73 -12.73 -15.16 11.38
CA PHE A 73 -14.05 -15.80 11.35
C PHE A 73 -14.13 -17.00 12.30
N GLU A 74 -15.32 -17.54 12.53
CA GLU A 74 -15.51 -18.73 13.38
C GLU A 74 -15.00 -20.04 12.75
N GLY A 75 -14.85 -20.08 11.43
CA GLY A 75 -14.43 -21.27 10.71
C GLY A 75 -13.71 -20.95 9.41
N GLU A 76 -12.91 -21.91 8.97
CA GLU A 76 -12.14 -21.87 7.72
C GLU A 76 -13.04 -21.75 6.49
N GLU A 77 -14.19 -22.44 6.50
CA GLU A 77 -15.19 -22.41 5.42
C GLU A 77 -15.77 -21.00 5.20
N ILE A 78 -15.98 -20.24 6.28
CA ILE A 78 -16.47 -18.85 6.22
C ILE A 78 -15.37 -17.95 5.67
N ARG A 79 -14.12 -18.13 6.13
CA ARG A 79 -12.94 -17.41 5.63
C ARG A 79 -12.73 -17.65 4.13
N ASP A 80 -12.84 -18.89 3.67
CA ASP A 80 -12.69 -19.23 2.26
C ASP A 80 -13.82 -18.62 1.42
N SER A 81 -15.07 -18.69 1.91
CA SER A 81 -16.22 -18.03 1.26
C SER A 81 -16.04 -16.51 1.15
N PHE A 82 -15.47 -15.88 2.19
CA PHE A 82 -15.17 -14.45 2.19
C PHE A 82 -14.08 -14.09 1.18
N ALA A 83 -13.00 -14.87 1.14
CA ALA A 83 -11.91 -14.64 0.19
C ALA A 83 -12.38 -14.80 -1.26
N GLU A 84 -13.20 -15.83 -1.55
CA GLU A 84 -13.79 -16.01 -2.88
C GLU A 84 -14.75 -14.87 -3.26
N PHE A 85 -15.53 -14.37 -2.31
CA PHE A 85 -16.37 -13.20 -2.51
C PHE A 85 -15.52 -11.97 -2.87
N MET A 86 -14.45 -11.72 -2.13
CA MET A 86 -13.53 -10.60 -2.39
C MET A 86 -12.85 -10.72 -3.77
N GLU A 87 -12.43 -11.92 -4.17
CA GLU A 87 -11.85 -12.17 -5.50
C GLU A 87 -12.86 -11.98 -6.64
N LYS A 88 -14.09 -12.47 -6.49
CA LYS A 88 -15.12 -12.41 -7.54
C LYS A 88 -15.74 -11.02 -7.68
N THR A 89 -16.05 -10.33 -6.59
CA THR A 89 -16.83 -9.09 -6.61
C THR A 89 -15.99 -7.82 -6.87
N PHE A 90 -14.70 -7.81 -6.52
CA PHE A 90 -13.84 -6.63 -6.74
C PHE A 90 -13.13 -6.60 -8.10
N TRP A 91 -12.92 -7.76 -8.73
CA TRP A 91 -12.17 -7.86 -9.99
C TRP A 91 -13.06 -7.96 -11.24
N SER A 92 -14.37 -8.14 -11.10
CA SER A 92 -15.34 -8.09 -12.20
C SER A 92 -16.24 -6.84 -12.13
N LEU A 93 -15.62 -5.66 -12.10
CA LEU A 93 -16.33 -4.35 -12.10
C LEU A 93 -17.24 -4.12 -13.33
N GLU A 94 -17.19 -4.99 -14.35
CA GLU A 94 -18.05 -4.95 -15.54
C GLU A 94 -19.22 -5.96 -15.54
N GLU A 95 -19.31 -6.91 -14.60
CA GLU A 95 -20.29 -8.02 -14.68
C GLU A 95 -21.33 -8.08 -13.54
N LEU A 96 -21.23 -7.20 -12.53
CA LEU A 96 -22.16 -7.17 -11.38
C LEU A 96 -23.62 -6.86 -11.77
N ASP A 97 -23.86 -6.16 -12.88
CA ASP A 97 -25.21 -5.94 -13.41
C ASP A 97 -25.72 -7.11 -14.30
N ARG A 98 -24.84 -8.02 -14.75
CA ARG A 98 -25.19 -9.12 -15.67
C ARG A 98 -25.40 -10.47 -14.98
N GLU A 99 -24.74 -10.75 -13.86
CA GLU A 99 -24.85 -12.07 -13.22
C GLU A 99 -26.20 -12.34 -12.52
N ARG A 100 -27.08 -11.33 -12.38
CA ARG A 100 -28.44 -11.54 -11.87
C ARG A 100 -29.34 -12.36 -12.81
N GLU A 101 -28.96 -12.55 -14.08
CA GLU A 101 -29.76 -13.36 -15.02
C GLU A 101 -29.41 -14.86 -15.02
N CYS A 102 -28.33 -15.30 -14.35
CA CYS A 102 -27.81 -16.67 -14.51
C CYS A 102 -27.78 -17.58 -13.26
N THR A 103 -28.35 -17.20 -12.11
CA THR A 103 -28.34 -18.07 -10.90
C THR A 103 -29.64 -18.83 -10.64
N SER A 104 -30.58 -18.86 -11.59
CA SER A 104 -31.85 -19.60 -11.46
C SER A 104 -31.71 -21.14 -11.53
N PHE A 105 -30.52 -21.68 -11.83
CA PHE A 105 -30.30 -23.13 -11.86
C PHE A 105 -28.99 -23.55 -11.20
N GLY A 106 -29.07 -23.77 -9.88
CA GLY A 106 -28.26 -24.72 -9.12
C GLY A 106 -26.76 -24.46 -9.07
N LYS A 107 -26.29 -23.81 -8.00
CA LYS A 107 -25.00 -24.05 -7.32
C LYS A 107 -24.92 -23.16 -6.07
N GLU A 108 -24.18 -23.66 -5.07
CA GLU A 108 -24.00 -23.17 -3.70
C GLU A 108 -24.25 -21.68 -3.47
N VAL A 109 -25.13 -21.41 -2.50
CA VAL A 109 -25.46 -20.07 -2.01
C VAL A 109 -24.21 -19.46 -1.36
N ASN A 110 -23.62 -18.44 -1.97
CA ASN A 110 -22.50 -17.71 -1.39
C ASN A 110 -23.02 -16.77 -0.27
N LEU A 111 -22.70 -17.10 0.98
CA LEU A 111 -23.09 -16.36 2.20
C LEU A 111 -22.82 -14.85 2.13
N PHE A 112 -21.72 -14.43 1.51
CA PHE A 112 -21.37 -13.00 1.42
C PHE A 112 -22.06 -12.29 0.25
N ALA A 113 -22.44 -13.03 -0.80
CA ALA A 113 -23.26 -12.49 -1.88
C ALA A 113 -24.68 -12.15 -1.38
N GLU A 114 -25.23 -12.92 -0.43
CA GLU A 114 -26.49 -12.58 0.24
C GLU A 114 -26.37 -11.28 1.04
N LEU A 115 -25.28 -11.11 1.81
CA LEU A 115 -24.99 -9.87 2.54
C LEU A 115 -24.82 -8.64 1.62
N LEU A 116 -24.23 -8.83 0.43
CA LEU A 116 -24.16 -7.79 -0.60
C LEU A 116 -25.55 -7.46 -1.16
N GLY A 117 -26.39 -8.48 -1.39
CA GLY A 117 -27.78 -8.32 -1.81
C GLY A 117 -28.60 -7.50 -0.80
N ILE A 118 -28.38 -7.74 0.49
CA ILE A 118 -28.99 -6.98 1.60
C ILE A 118 -28.55 -5.51 1.58
N GLY A 119 -27.27 -5.22 1.26
CA GLY A 119 -26.73 -3.86 1.27
C GLY A 119 -27.50 -2.87 0.38
N LYS A 120 -28.08 -3.34 -0.73
CA LYS A 120 -28.97 -2.52 -1.58
C LYS A 120 -30.19 -2.00 -0.80
N TYR A 121 -30.77 -2.84 0.06
CA TYR A 121 -31.96 -2.53 0.83
C TYR A 121 -31.66 -1.84 2.16
N ALA A 122 -30.39 -1.83 2.59
CA ALA A 122 -29.91 -1.02 3.70
C ALA A 122 -29.70 0.46 3.32
N ASP A 123 -29.68 0.80 2.02
CA ASP A 123 -29.72 2.19 1.56
C ASP A 123 -31.05 2.84 1.96
N ASN A 124 -30.99 3.93 2.72
CA ASN A 124 -32.17 4.63 3.25
C ASN A 124 -33.18 5.00 2.16
N SER A 125 -32.72 5.38 0.96
CA SER A 125 -33.62 5.79 -0.13
C SER A 125 -34.39 4.61 -0.72
N VAL A 126 -33.79 3.42 -0.74
CA VAL A 126 -34.44 2.19 -1.18
C VAL A 126 -35.35 1.68 -0.06
N PHE A 127 -34.85 1.65 1.17
CA PHE A 127 -35.59 1.22 2.35
C PHE A 127 -36.88 2.03 2.56
N GLU A 128 -36.81 3.37 2.45
CA GLU A 128 -37.97 4.25 2.59
C GLU A 128 -39.05 3.99 1.53
N LYS A 129 -38.66 3.71 0.29
CA LYS A 129 -39.58 3.30 -0.78
C LYS A 129 -40.25 1.96 -0.49
N MET A 130 -39.49 1.00 0.05
CA MET A 130 -40.06 -0.29 0.45
C MET A 130 -41.07 -0.13 1.60
N LEU A 131 -40.91 0.90 2.44
CA LEU A 131 -41.86 1.29 3.49
C LEU A 131 -43.08 2.07 2.98
N GLU A 132 -43.31 2.18 1.66
CA GLU A 132 -44.53 2.79 1.11
C GLU A 132 -45.67 1.76 0.93
N SER A 133 -45.38 0.46 1.03
CA SER A 133 -46.38 -0.59 0.81
C SER A 133 -46.19 -1.81 1.70
N ARG A 134 -47.28 -2.55 1.95
CA ARG A 134 -47.25 -3.82 2.68
C ARG A 134 -46.38 -4.87 1.98
N ASP A 135 -46.47 -4.97 0.67
CA ASP A 135 -45.70 -5.93 -0.12
C ASP A 135 -44.20 -5.63 -0.06
N GLY A 136 -43.82 -4.35 -0.06
CA GLY A 136 -42.43 -3.94 0.13
C GLY A 136 -41.87 -4.35 1.49
N VAL A 137 -42.64 -4.20 2.58
CA VAL A 137 -42.24 -4.69 3.91
C VAL A 137 -42.08 -6.21 3.93
N LEU A 138 -42.99 -6.95 3.29
CA LEU A 138 -42.89 -8.41 3.20
C LEU A 138 -41.68 -8.86 2.37
N GLU A 139 -41.31 -8.12 1.32
CA GLU A 139 -40.09 -8.37 0.56
C GLU A 139 -38.84 -8.19 1.43
N LEU A 140 -38.77 -7.12 2.23
CA LEU A 140 -37.68 -6.91 3.18
C LEU A 140 -37.57 -8.03 4.23
N LEU A 141 -38.70 -8.51 4.75
CA LEU A 141 -38.72 -9.60 5.74
C LEU A 141 -38.32 -10.95 5.13
N LYS A 142 -38.64 -11.20 3.85
CA LYS A 142 -38.21 -12.42 3.13
C LYS A 142 -36.69 -12.50 2.92
N MET A 143 -35.97 -11.38 3.06
CA MET A 143 -34.50 -11.37 3.02
C MET A 143 -33.87 -11.95 4.30
N GLU A 144 -34.66 -12.21 5.35
CA GLU A 144 -34.20 -12.86 6.59
C GLU A 144 -32.92 -12.23 7.17
N SER A 145 -32.84 -10.89 7.13
CA SER A 145 -31.70 -10.11 7.61
C SER A 145 -31.98 -9.47 8.96
N LEU A 146 -31.10 -9.71 9.95
CA LEU A 146 -31.17 -9.09 11.27
C LEU A 146 -31.10 -7.56 11.20
N HIS A 147 -30.30 -7.02 10.29
CA HIS A 147 -30.15 -5.57 10.14
C HIS A 147 -31.44 -4.92 9.62
N LEU A 148 -32.01 -5.46 8.54
CA LEU A 148 -33.27 -4.97 7.99
C LEU A 148 -34.40 -5.13 9.02
N PHE A 149 -34.40 -6.21 9.80
CA PHE A 149 -35.33 -6.39 10.91
C PHE A 149 -35.21 -5.28 11.97
N LYS A 150 -33.99 -4.93 12.39
CA LYS A 150 -33.74 -3.81 13.32
C LYS A 150 -34.20 -2.48 12.73
N MET A 151 -33.99 -2.24 11.43
CA MET A 151 -34.47 -1.03 10.75
C MET A 151 -36.01 -0.98 10.68
N LEU A 152 -36.67 -2.11 10.43
CA LEU A 152 -38.13 -2.23 10.45
C LEU A 152 -38.69 -1.98 11.85
N LEU A 153 -38.04 -2.50 12.90
CA LEU A 153 -38.42 -2.22 14.29
C LEU A 153 -38.31 -0.74 14.65
N LYS A 154 -37.24 -0.06 14.20
CA LYS A 154 -37.06 1.39 14.39
C LYS A 154 -38.16 2.21 13.68
N ASN A 155 -38.72 1.67 12.60
CA ASN A 155 -39.83 2.27 11.85
C ASN A 155 -41.18 1.59 12.13
N GLY A 156 -41.29 0.88 13.26
CA GLY A 156 -42.38 -0.07 13.48
C GLY A 156 -43.76 0.58 13.56
N GLU A 157 -43.88 1.86 13.90
CA GLU A 157 -45.16 2.57 13.89
C GLU A 157 -45.74 2.69 12.47
N LYS A 158 -44.89 3.07 11.51
CA LYS A 158 -45.25 3.13 10.08
C LYS A 158 -45.57 1.75 9.52
N VAL A 159 -44.82 0.73 9.93
CA VAL A 159 -45.10 -0.66 9.53
C VAL A 159 -46.42 -1.14 10.11
N PHE A 160 -46.72 -0.84 11.37
CA PHE A 160 -47.98 -1.22 12.00
C PHE A 160 -49.18 -0.57 11.32
N GLU A 161 -49.04 0.70 10.92
CA GLU A 161 -50.05 1.41 10.12
C GLU A 161 -50.33 0.70 8.78
N LEU A 162 -49.28 0.33 8.03
CA LEU A 162 -49.41 -0.39 6.74
C LEU A 162 -50.09 -1.76 6.86
N PHE A 163 -50.01 -2.40 8.03
CA PHE A 163 -50.61 -3.70 8.31
C PHE A 163 -51.91 -3.59 9.12
N GLU A 164 -52.45 -2.38 9.27
CA GLU A 164 -53.69 -2.09 10.00
C GLU A 164 -53.67 -2.60 11.45
N VAL A 165 -52.49 -2.64 12.07
CA VAL A 165 -52.33 -3.01 13.48
C VAL A 165 -52.86 -1.88 14.36
N PRO A 166 -53.71 -2.16 15.36
CA PRO A 166 -54.31 -1.12 16.19
C PRO A 166 -53.26 -0.20 16.85
N SER A 167 -53.43 1.12 16.70
CA SER A 167 -52.50 2.17 17.18
C SER A 167 -52.21 2.18 18.68
N LYS A 168 -52.99 1.45 19.48
CA LYS A 168 -52.73 1.26 20.92
C LYS A 168 -51.63 0.23 21.21
N SER A 169 -51.15 -0.47 20.19
CA SER A 169 -50.13 -1.51 20.32
C SER A 169 -48.75 -0.88 20.40
N ARG A 170 -48.02 -1.11 21.51
CA ARG A 170 -46.65 -0.65 21.64
C ARG A 170 -45.74 -1.44 20.69
N VAL A 171 -44.99 -0.73 19.85
CA VAL A 171 -43.97 -1.33 19.00
C VAL A 171 -42.86 -1.88 19.90
N THR A 172 -42.84 -3.20 20.04
CA THR A 172 -41.82 -3.96 20.76
C THR A 172 -41.34 -5.08 19.83
N PRO A 173 -40.11 -5.61 20.00
CA PRO A 173 -39.64 -6.71 19.17
C PRO A 173 -40.62 -7.90 19.12
N TYR A 174 -41.13 -8.32 20.29
CA TYR A 174 -42.16 -9.36 20.38
C TYR A 174 -43.51 -8.96 19.79
N GLY A 175 -43.95 -7.72 20.01
CA GLY A 175 -45.19 -7.20 19.42
C GLY A 175 -45.13 -7.17 17.89
N PHE A 176 -43.98 -6.77 17.34
CA PHE A 176 -43.74 -6.75 15.91
C PHE A 176 -43.70 -8.17 15.32
N TYR A 177 -43.03 -9.10 16.00
CA TYR A 177 -43.04 -10.50 15.59
C TYR A 177 -44.45 -11.08 15.52
N ARG A 178 -45.24 -10.93 16.58
CA ARG A 178 -46.61 -11.47 16.64
C ARG A 178 -47.54 -10.83 15.63
N GLU A 179 -47.49 -9.51 15.47
CA GLU A 179 -48.45 -8.78 14.65
C GLU A 179 -48.08 -8.77 13.15
N ILE A 180 -46.78 -8.79 12.83
CA ILE A 180 -46.30 -8.64 11.45
C ILE A 180 -45.69 -9.94 10.91
N ILE A 181 -44.88 -10.66 11.68
CA ILE A 181 -44.10 -11.80 11.18
C ILE A 181 -44.93 -13.09 11.22
N GLU A 182 -45.40 -13.50 12.39
CA GLU A 182 -46.13 -14.75 12.61
C GLU A 182 -47.42 -14.84 11.77
N LYS A 183 -48.11 -13.71 11.59
CA LYS A 183 -49.38 -13.65 10.83
C LYS A 183 -49.21 -13.64 9.31
N ASN A 184 -48.03 -13.30 8.81
CA ASN A 184 -47.84 -13.03 7.37
C ASN A 184 -46.75 -13.87 6.70
N LEU A 185 -45.86 -14.51 7.46
CA LEU A 185 -44.76 -15.32 6.94
C LEU A 185 -44.94 -16.80 7.28
N GLY A 186 -44.38 -17.68 6.45
CA GLY A 186 -44.40 -19.13 6.67
C GLY A 186 -43.54 -19.56 7.86
N GLY A 187 -43.83 -20.75 8.41
CA GLY A 187 -43.24 -21.22 9.67
C GLY A 187 -41.71 -21.38 9.69
N SER A 188 -41.05 -21.59 8.55
CA SER A 188 -39.58 -21.61 8.47
C SER A 188 -38.98 -20.23 8.63
N THR A 189 -39.53 -19.23 7.96
CA THR A 189 -39.08 -17.83 8.03
C THR A 189 -39.40 -17.22 9.39
N ALA A 190 -40.58 -17.49 9.95
CA ALA A 190 -40.95 -17.02 11.29
C ALA A 190 -39.94 -17.49 12.36
N ARG A 191 -39.47 -18.75 12.31
CA ARG A 191 -38.45 -19.27 13.24
C ARG A 191 -37.13 -18.50 13.17
N THR A 192 -36.67 -18.08 11.98
CA THR A 192 -35.47 -17.23 11.84
C THR A 192 -35.61 -15.91 12.63
N PHE A 193 -36.82 -15.34 12.69
CA PHE A 193 -37.06 -14.13 13.47
C PHE A 193 -37.22 -14.41 14.97
N GLU A 194 -37.64 -15.60 15.39
CA GLU A 194 -37.57 -16.02 16.80
C GLU A 194 -36.11 -16.01 17.27
N ASP A 195 -35.18 -16.50 16.44
CA ASP A 195 -33.74 -16.43 16.72
C ASP A 195 -33.26 -14.98 16.81
N PHE A 196 -33.72 -14.09 15.92
CA PHE A 196 -33.41 -12.66 16.01
C PHE A 196 -33.95 -12.00 17.28
N LEU A 197 -35.14 -12.37 17.73
CA LEU A 197 -35.67 -11.91 19.01
C LEU A 197 -34.81 -12.40 20.17
N ILE A 198 -34.35 -13.66 20.13
CA ILE A 198 -33.43 -14.19 21.14
C ILE A 198 -32.12 -13.40 21.13
N ILE A 199 -31.57 -13.05 19.96
CA ILE A 199 -30.35 -12.24 19.83
C ILE A 199 -30.57 -10.82 20.39
N ILE A 200 -31.66 -10.16 20.02
CA ILE A 200 -32.03 -8.82 20.50
C ILE A 200 -32.27 -8.82 22.02
N ASN A 201 -32.88 -9.88 22.57
CA ASN A 201 -33.08 -10.02 24.02
C ASN A 201 -31.83 -10.51 24.78
N ARG A 202 -30.92 -11.25 24.15
CA ARG A 202 -29.66 -11.73 24.74
C ARG A 202 -28.56 -10.65 24.80
N GLN A 203 -28.74 -9.49 24.16
CA GLN A 203 -27.88 -8.32 24.37
C GLN A 203 -27.88 -7.82 25.83
N GLU A 204 -28.82 -8.25 26.68
CA GLU A 204 -28.77 -8.01 28.14
C GLU A 204 -28.06 -9.11 28.96
N LEU A 205 -27.69 -10.28 28.40
CA LEU A 205 -27.22 -11.44 29.19
C LEU A 205 -25.98 -12.21 28.69
N ALA A 206 -25.47 -12.03 27.46
CA ALA A 206 -24.40 -12.90 26.93
C ALA A 206 -23.01 -12.25 26.97
N ARG A 207 -22.42 -12.19 28.17
CA ARG A 207 -20.99 -11.99 28.47
C ARG A 207 -20.16 -13.28 28.37
N SER A 208 -20.70 -14.35 27.80
CA SER A 208 -20.12 -15.71 27.74
C SER A 208 -20.99 -16.48 26.74
N GLU A 209 -20.58 -16.83 25.53
CA GLU A 209 -19.82 -18.04 25.21
C GLU A 209 -19.52 -17.98 23.69
N SER A 210 -18.49 -17.24 23.28
CA SER A 210 -17.88 -17.42 21.96
C SER A 210 -16.50 -18.00 22.14
N LYS A 211 -16.17 -19.07 21.38
CA LYS A 211 -14.82 -19.64 21.37
C LYS A 211 -13.76 -18.63 20.93
N ILE A 212 -14.14 -17.54 20.26
CA ILE A 212 -13.27 -16.43 19.87
C ILE A 212 -13.02 -15.47 21.04
N THR A 213 -13.98 -15.31 21.97
CA THR A 213 -13.83 -14.46 23.16
C THR A 213 -13.06 -15.12 24.31
N GLU A 214 -12.88 -16.44 24.27
CA GLU A 214 -12.16 -17.20 25.31
C GLU A 214 -10.66 -17.37 25.01
N MET A 215 -10.19 -17.02 23.81
CA MET A 215 -8.76 -17.04 23.52
C MET A 215 -8.07 -15.92 24.30
N SER A 216 -7.11 -16.28 25.14
CA SER A 216 -6.27 -15.30 25.84
C SER A 216 -5.51 -14.41 24.86
N ASP A 217 -5.23 -13.16 25.24
CA ASP A 217 -4.38 -12.27 24.42
C ASP A 217 -3.02 -12.92 24.15
N GLU A 218 -2.49 -13.73 25.09
CA GLU A 218 -1.33 -14.58 24.85
C GLU A 218 -1.56 -15.65 23.78
N GLU A 219 -2.67 -16.40 23.81
CA GLU A 219 -2.96 -17.42 22.79
C GLU A 219 -3.22 -16.81 21.41
N ILE A 220 -3.88 -15.66 21.32
CA ILE A 220 -4.07 -14.92 20.08
C ILE A 220 -2.75 -14.37 19.58
N ARG A 221 -1.92 -13.78 20.46
CA ARG A 221 -0.57 -13.34 20.09
C ARG A 221 0.32 -14.51 19.69
N ASP A 222 0.17 -15.69 20.30
CA ASP A 222 0.88 -16.90 19.91
C ASP A 222 0.33 -17.47 18.60
N LEU A 223 -0.98 -17.38 18.37
CA LEU A 223 -1.60 -17.78 17.10
C LEU A 223 -1.17 -16.84 15.98
N LEU A 224 -1.19 -15.53 16.19
CA LEU A 224 -0.71 -14.50 15.28
C LEU A 224 0.81 -14.59 15.10
N LYS A 225 1.58 -14.89 16.15
CA LYS A 225 3.03 -15.19 16.06
C LYS A 225 3.30 -16.46 15.25
N ARG A 226 2.43 -17.47 15.36
CA ARG A 226 2.49 -18.71 14.57
C ARG A 226 1.99 -18.52 13.14
N CYS A 227 1.01 -17.65 12.89
CA CYS A 227 0.56 -17.22 11.56
C CYS A 227 1.59 -16.27 10.90
N SER A 228 2.37 -15.52 11.68
CA SER A 228 3.61 -14.87 11.22
C SER A 228 4.81 -15.82 11.18
N GLY A 229 4.65 -17.02 11.76
CA GLY A 229 5.67 -18.06 11.87
C GLY A 229 5.63 -19.06 10.71
N ASN A 230 4.48 -19.28 10.10
CA ASN A 230 4.29 -20.00 8.85
C ASN A 230 3.22 -19.31 8.00
N GLY A 231 3.54 -19.04 6.73
CA GLY A 231 2.56 -19.22 5.67
C GLY A 231 2.10 -17.99 4.89
N TYR A 232 1.87 -16.83 5.49
CA TYR A 232 1.46 -15.63 4.74
C TYR A 232 2.51 -14.55 4.83
N LYS A 233 3.62 -14.86 4.17
CA LYS A 233 4.58 -13.88 3.73
C LYS A 233 3.80 -12.89 2.85
N ILE A 234 3.85 -11.59 3.17
CA ILE A 234 4.18 -10.57 2.16
C ILE A 234 4.85 -11.30 1.02
N GLY A 235 4.25 -11.35 -0.18
CA GLY A 235 4.81 -12.10 -1.30
C GLY A 235 6.32 -11.98 -1.23
N SER A 236 7.03 -13.11 -1.13
CA SER A 236 8.47 -13.06 -0.84
C SER A 236 9.11 -12.03 -1.78
N VAL A 237 10.12 -11.27 -1.35
CA VAL A 237 10.68 -10.21 -2.21
C VAL A 237 10.99 -10.78 -3.61
N GLU A 238 11.36 -12.06 -3.65
CA GLU A 238 11.48 -12.92 -4.83
C GLU A 238 10.22 -12.95 -5.73
N THR A 239 9.02 -13.12 -5.18
CA THR A 239 7.73 -13.08 -5.90
C THR A 239 7.39 -11.71 -6.48
N TYR A 240 7.69 -10.62 -5.78
CA TYR A 240 7.49 -9.26 -6.33
C TYR A 240 8.57 -8.87 -7.33
N LEU A 241 9.80 -9.30 -7.10
CA LEU A 241 10.89 -9.18 -8.06
C LEU A 241 10.55 -9.95 -9.35
N GLU A 242 9.98 -11.16 -9.27
CA GLU A 242 9.50 -11.88 -10.45
C GLU A 242 8.49 -11.06 -11.27
N ARG A 243 7.62 -10.27 -10.63
CA ARG A 243 6.66 -9.40 -11.32
C ARG A 243 7.33 -8.20 -12.00
N ILE A 244 8.33 -7.59 -11.37
CA ILE A 244 9.14 -6.51 -11.96
C ILE A 244 10.00 -7.02 -13.14
N HIS A 245 10.43 -8.28 -13.08
CA HIS A 245 11.24 -8.92 -14.12
C HIS A 245 10.42 -9.47 -15.32
N ARG A 246 9.07 -9.39 -15.31
CA ARG A 246 8.19 -9.80 -16.42
C ARG A 246 7.83 -8.60 -17.32
N PRO A 247 8.49 -8.42 -18.48
CA PRO A 247 8.48 -7.14 -19.20
C PRO A 247 7.20 -6.81 -19.98
N LYS A 248 6.28 -7.77 -20.14
CA LYS A 248 5.07 -7.60 -20.97
C LYS A 248 3.84 -7.13 -20.19
N GLU A 249 3.90 -7.13 -18.85
CA GLU A 249 2.70 -6.98 -18.01
C GLU A 249 2.76 -5.79 -17.05
N ASN A 250 3.93 -5.17 -16.82
CA ASN A 250 4.07 -4.14 -15.81
C ASN A 250 4.33 -2.74 -16.40
N ILE A 251 3.24 -2.01 -16.67
CA ILE A 251 3.26 -0.61 -17.07
C ILE A 251 3.72 0.34 -15.93
N TYR A 252 3.73 -0.13 -14.68
CA TYR A 252 4.10 0.63 -13.47
C TYR A 252 5.43 0.15 -12.86
N LEU A 253 6.37 -0.32 -13.69
CA LEU A 253 7.59 -0.98 -13.22
C LEU A 253 8.38 -0.17 -12.18
N PHE A 254 8.60 1.12 -12.43
CA PHE A 254 9.44 1.95 -11.56
C PHE A 254 8.72 2.42 -10.31
N GLU A 255 7.42 2.68 -10.41
CA GLU A 255 6.55 2.97 -9.27
C GLU A 255 6.47 1.75 -8.34
N THR A 256 6.26 0.56 -8.91
CA THR A 256 6.32 -0.71 -8.16
C THR A 256 7.69 -0.90 -7.51
N PHE A 257 8.77 -0.65 -8.25
CA PHE A 257 10.13 -0.74 -7.73
C PHE A 257 10.36 0.21 -6.54
N TYR A 258 9.94 1.47 -6.66
CA TYR A 258 10.01 2.46 -5.59
C TYR A 258 9.30 1.98 -4.33
N TYR A 259 8.02 1.59 -4.45
CA TYR A 259 7.24 1.13 -3.30
C TYR A 259 7.82 -0.13 -2.66
N LEU A 260 8.32 -1.07 -3.45
CA LEU A 260 9.02 -2.24 -2.88
C LEU A 260 10.31 -1.84 -2.16
N CYS A 261 11.08 -0.88 -2.66
CA CYS A 261 12.25 -0.37 -1.95
C CYS A 261 11.86 0.31 -0.65
N PHE A 262 10.77 1.10 -0.66
CA PHE A 262 10.25 1.79 0.51
C PHE A 262 9.78 0.82 1.60
N ILE A 263 8.98 -0.18 1.22
CA ILE A 263 8.35 -1.13 2.16
C ILE A 263 9.34 -2.23 2.58
N PHE A 264 10.14 -2.78 1.66
CA PHE A 264 11.04 -3.92 1.90
C PHE A 264 12.52 -3.55 1.84
N ARG A 265 12.86 -2.35 2.28
CA ARG A 265 14.19 -1.73 2.18
C ARG A 265 15.37 -2.70 2.36
N GLU A 266 15.44 -3.38 3.50
CA GLU A 266 16.55 -4.31 3.79
C GLU A 266 16.56 -5.52 2.86
N LYS A 267 15.42 -6.20 2.68
CA LYS A 267 15.32 -7.40 1.84
C LYS A 267 15.53 -7.10 0.36
N MET A 268 15.00 -5.97 -0.13
CA MET A 268 15.24 -5.50 -1.50
C MET A 268 16.71 -5.16 -1.71
N SER A 269 17.41 -4.59 -0.72
CA SER A 269 18.85 -4.31 -0.84
C SER A 269 19.68 -5.59 -1.10
N GLU A 270 19.19 -6.74 -0.63
CA GLU A 270 19.84 -8.03 -0.81
C GLU A 270 19.38 -8.76 -2.09
N ALA A 271 18.11 -8.66 -2.43
CA ALA A 271 17.50 -9.46 -3.49
C ALA A 271 17.45 -8.75 -4.86
N VAL A 272 17.49 -7.42 -4.89
CA VAL A 272 17.38 -6.65 -6.14
C VAL A 272 18.49 -6.98 -7.13
N ASP A 273 18.12 -7.11 -8.40
CA ASP A 273 19.06 -7.13 -9.52
C ASP A 273 19.30 -5.70 -10.02
N PHE A 274 20.38 -5.07 -9.52
CA PHE A 274 20.79 -3.74 -9.96
C PHE A 274 21.02 -3.67 -11.47
N LYS A 275 21.52 -4.73 -12.09
CA LYS A 275 21.79 -4.74 -13.53
C LYS A 275 20.50 -4.62 -14.32
N TYR A 276 19.47 -5.36 -13.93
CA TYR A 276 18.15 -5.26 -14.56
C TYR A 276 17.54 -3.87 -14.39
N ILE A 277 17.48 -3.35 -13.16
CA ILE A 277 16.89 -2.04 -12.87
C ILE A 277 17.62 -0.94 -13.64
N LEU A 278 18.96 -0.90 -13.59
CA LEU A 278 19.76 0.10 -14.30
C LEU A 278 19.61 -0.02 -15.83
N SER A 279 19.48 -1.24 -16.36
CA SER A 279 19.17 -1.44 -17.79
C SER A 279 17.83 -0.84 -18.17
N LYS A 280 16.79 -0.99 -17.32
CA LYS A 280 15.48 -0.40 -17.58
C LYS A 280 15.51 1.12 -17.48
N ILE A 281 16.25 1.69 -16.53
CA ILE A 281 16.40 3.15 -16.44
C ILE A 281 17.05 3.67 -17.73
N LYS A 282 18.06 2.97 -18.24
CA LYS A 282 18.70 3.33 -19.51
C LYS A 282 17.73 3.29 -20.70
N ASP A 283 16.88 2.27 -20.77
CA ASP A 283 15.82 2.18 -21.78
C ASP A 283 14.83 3.36 -21.66
N LEU A 284 14.45 3.72 -20.44
CA LEU A 284 13.55 4.84 -20.16
C LEU A 284 14.13 6.17 -20.65
N VAL A 285 15.40 6.44 -20.34
CA VAL A 285 16.08 7.69 -20.72
C VAL A 285 16.23 7.82 -22.24
N SER A 286 16.28 6.70 -22.96
CA SER A 286 16.34 6.71 -24.42
C SER A 286 15.00 7.07 -25.11
N ARG A 287 13.89 7.11 -24.36
CA ARG A 287 12.52 7.40 -24.87
C ARG A 287 12.13 8.87 -24.60
N LYS A 288 11.38 9.47 -25.52
CA LYS A 288 11.31 10.94 -25.73
C LYS A 288 10.10 11.69 -25.12
N PRO A 289 9.35 11.11 -24.20
CA PRO A 289 9.08 11.90 -23.01
C PRO A 289 9.37 11.10 -21.75
N LEU A 290 10.08 11.75 -20.83
CA LEU A 290 10.23 11.27 -19.46
C LEU A 290 8.94 11.57 -18.72
N ASP A 291 8.30 10.53 -18.21
CA ASP A 291 7.25 10.60 -17.20
C ASP A 291 7.86 10.40 -15.80
N ASP A 292 7.03 10.42 -14.75
CA ASP A 292 7.45 10.30 -13.34
C ASP A 292 8.21 8.98 -13.04
N SER A 293 8.26 8.04 -13.98
CA SER A 293 9.02 6.79 -13.86
C SER A 293 10.49 6.99 -13.52
N LEU A 294 11.15 8.03 -14.06
CA LEU A 294 12.57 8.26 -13.76
C LEU A 294 12.75 8.72 -12.31
N LEU A 295 11.81 9.51 -11.81
CA LEU A 295 11.80 9.95 -10.41
C LEU A 295 11.65 8.74 -9.49
N TYR A 296 10.63 7.90 -9.71
CA TYR A 296 10.42 6.68 -8.92
C TYR A 296 11.63 5.74 -8.95
N ALA A 297 12.26 5.58 -10.12
CA ALA A 297 13.47 4.77 -10.23
C ALA A 297 14.60 5.28 -9.34
N LEU A 298 14.83 6.60 -9.34
CA LEU A 298 15.89 7.22 -8.57
C LEU A 298 15.59 7.24 -7.07
N GLU A 299 14.35 7.50 -6.68
CA GLU A 299 13.94 7.41 -5.28
C GLU A 299 14.09 5.99 -4.72
N GLY A 300 13.70 4.97 -5.48
CA GLY A 300 13.94 3.59 -5.11
C GLY A 300 15.43 3.28 -4.94
N LEU A 301 16.28 3.78 -5.84
CA LEU A 301 17.73 3.62 -5.71
C LEU A 301 18.29 4.32 -4.48
N TYR A 302 17.87 5.55 -4.16
CA TYR A 302 18.30 6.24 -2.92
C TYR A 302 17.96 5.42 -1.67
N ILE A 303 16.74 4.88 -1.63
CA ILE A 303 16.28 4.06 -0.51
C ILE A 303 17.17 2.82 -0.34
N LEU A 304 17.49 2.12 -1.43
CA LEU A 304 18.34 0.93 -1.38
C LEU A 304 19.78 1.25 -1.00
N LEU A 305 20.37 2.29 -1.58
CA LEU A 305 21.77 2.61 -1.38
C LEU A 305 22.10 2.97 0.07
N ASP A 306 21.17 3.60 0.78
CA ASP A 306 21.29 3.90 2.21
C ASP A 306 21.42 2.65 3.10
N VAL A 307 20.89 1.49 2.66
CA VAL A 307 20.88 0.25 3.47
C VAL A 307 21.70 -0.89 2.86
N CYS A 308 22.24 -0.71 1.65
CA CYS A 308 22.94 -1.76 0.94
C CYS A 308 24.21 -2.19 1.69
N LYS A 309 24.39 -3.51 1.79
CA LYS A 309 25.65 -4.10 2.21
C LYS A 309 26.77 -3.78 1.21
N SER A 310 28.01 -3.82 1.70
CA SER A 310 29.20 -3.45 0.95
C SER A 310 29.35 -4.20 -0.37
N GLU A 311 29.04 -5.50 -0.39
CA GLU A 311 29.21 -6.37 -1.56
C GLU A 311 28.20 -6.02 -2.67
N LYS A 312 27.00 -5.61 -2.28
CA LYS A 312 25.94 -5.15 -3.20
C LYS A 312 26.23 -3.77 -3.76
N LEU A 313 26.81 -2.88 -2.95
CA LEU A 313 27.29 -1.59 -3.44
C LEU A 313 28.36 -1.76 -4.53
N ASP A 314 29.26 -2.73 -4.40
CA ASP A 314 30.31 -2.96 -5.41
C ASP A 314 29.71 -3.45 -6.74
N THR A 315 28.66 -4.27 -6.67
CA THR A 315 27.87 -4.66 -7.86
C THR A 315 27.19 -3.45 -8.49
N PHE A 316 26.54 -2.60 -7.67
CA PHE A 316 25.93 -1.36 -8.14
C PHE A 316 26.97 -0.45 -8.83
N TYR A 317 28.13 -0.22 -8.22
CA TYR A 317 29.18 0.60 -8.82
C TYR A 317 29.70 0.02 -10.13
N THR A 318 29.76 -1.30 -10.27
CA THR A 318 30.18 -1.92 -11.53
C THR A 318 29.19 -1.63 -12.66
N GLU A 319 27.89 -1.63 -12.36
CA GLU A 319 26.84 -1.48 -13.37
C GLU A 319 26.46 -0.01 -13.64
N VAL A 320 26.54 0.87 -12.64
CA VAL A 320 26.07 2.27 -12.71
C VAL A 320 26.90 3.14 -13.66
N PHE A 321 28.12 2.73 -14.02
CA PHE A 321 28.95 3.44 -15.00
C PHE A 321 28.22 3.69 -16.32
N ASN A 322 27.54 2.66 -16.83
CA ASN A 322 26.83 2.75 -18.09
C ASN A 322 25.65 3.73 -18.05
N LEU A 323 25.07 3.92 -16.87
CA LEU A 323 23.97 4.86 -16.64
C LEU A 323 24.50 6.30 -16.50
N LEU A 324 25.56 6.51 -15.71
CA LEU A 324 26.12 7.84 -15.50
C LEU A 324 26.96 8.34 -16.70
N GLY A 325 27.25 7.49 -17.68
CA GLY A 325 27.91 7.88 -18.93
C GLY A 325 27.16 8.96 -19.75
N ILE A 326 25.84 9.11 -19.53
CA ILE A 326 24.95 10.08 -20.22
C ILE A 326 24.52 11.26 -19.32
N MET A 327 25.16 11.45 -18.17
CA MET A 327 24.83 12.50 -17.18
C MET A 327 24.90 13.95 -17.69
N GLU A 328 25.53 14.17 -18.85
CA GLU A 328 25.70 15.51 -19.44
C GLU A 328 24.36 16.17 -19.78
N HIS A 329 23.32 15.37 -20.01
CA HIS A 329 22.01 15.86 -20.46
C HIS A 329 20.89 15.71 -19.41
N HIS A 330 21.18 15.13 -18.23
CA HIS A 330 20.17 14.79 -17.23
C HIS A 330 20.54 15.29 -15.82
N PRO A 331 19.90 16.35 -15.31
CA PRO A 331 20.12 16.87 -13.96
C PRO A 331 19.92 15.82 -12.85
N ASP A 332 19.01 14.86 -13.04
CA ASP A 332 18.73 13.84 -12.03
C ASP A 332 19.89 12.85 -11.86
N PHE A 333 20.60 12.51 -12.95
CA PHE A 333 21.84 11.72 -12.85
C PHE A 333 23.01 12.50 -12.24
N GLN A 334 23.04 13.82 -12.45
CA GLN A 334 23.99 14.69 -11.75
C GLN A 334 23.68 14.70 -10.24
N ASN A 335 22.41 14.77 -9.84
CA ASN A 335 21.98 14.69 -8.45
C ASN A 335 22.27 13.31 -7.83
N LEU A 336 22.00 12.22 -8.54
CA LEU A 336 22.35 10.87 -8.11
C LEU A 336 23.85 10.74 -7.83
N LEU A 337 24.70 11.26 -8.73
CA LEU A 337 26.14 11.20 -8.52
C LEU A 337 26.60 12.06 -7.32
N LEU A 338 26.00 13.23 -7.11
CA LEU A 338 26.28 14.02 -5.90
C LEU A 338 25.85 13.30 -4.63
N TYR A 339 24.69 12.63 -4.64
CA TYR A 339 24.25 11.79 -3.53
C TYR A 339 25.28 10.68 -3.24
N LEU A 340 25.78 9.99 -4.26
CA LEU A 340 26.81 8.96 -4.10
C LEU A 340 28.11 9.52 -3.48
N LEU A 341 28.54 10.70 -3.93
CA LEU A 341 29.74 11.36 -3.38
C LEU A 341 29.57 11.80 -1.92
N ASN A 342 28.36 12.23 -1.54
CA ASN A 342 28.02 12.62 -0.17
C ASN A 342 28.00 11.42 0.77
N ASN A 343 27.30 10.35 0.39
CA ASN A 343 26.98 9.26 1.31
C ASN A 343 27.99 8.10 1.27
N HIS A 344 28.63 7.86 0.13
CA HIS A 344 29.55 6.73 -0.06
C HIS A 344 31.01 7.17 -0.28
N GLY A 345 31.24 8.48 -0.29
CA GLY A 345 32.54 9.13 -0.16
C GLY A 345 33.67 8.48 -0.96
N PHE A 346 34.49 7.67 -0.27
CA PHE A 346 35.68 7.03 -0.84
C PHE A 346 35.34 6.14 -2.03
N ARG A 347 34.32 5.26 -1.92
CA ARG A 347 33.95 4.31 -2.98
C ARG A 347 33.47 5.03 -4.23
N ALA A 348 32.62 6.03 -4.07
CA ALA A 348 32.14 6.85 -5.19
C ALA A 348 33.31 7.55 -5.91
N ARG A 349 34.28 8.10 -5.17
CA ARG A 349 35.48 8.73 -5.76
C ARG A 349 36.38 7.72 -6.48
N GLU A 350 36.60 6.56 -5.90
CA GLU A 350 37.38 5.49 -6.52
C GLU A 350 36.73 5.00 -7.82
N PHE A 351 35.42 4.77 -7.80
CA PHE A 351 34.62 4.46 -8.98
C PHE A 351 34.78 5.52 -10.08
N LEU A 352 34.63 6.81 -9.75
CA LEU A 352 34.78 7.91 -10.71
C LEU A 352 36.17 7.94 -11.35
N ILE A 353 37.22 7.62 -10.58
CA ILE A 353 38.59 7.55 -11.07
C ILE A 353 38.76 6.36 -12.01
N ASN A 354 38.35 5.17 -11.56
CA ASN A 354 38.57 3.90 -12.26
C ASN A 354 37.80 3.83 -13.59
N THR A 355 36.61 4.42 -13.64
CA THR A 355 35.80 4.48 -14.85
C THR A 355 36.18 5.61 -15.81
N GLY A 356 37.07 6.52 -15.38
CA GLY A 356 37.39 7.71 -16.14
C GLY A 356 36.29 8.79 -16.15
N LEU A 357 35.16 8.57 -15.47
CA LEU A 357 34.07 9.54 -15.41
C LEU A 357 34.51 10.85 -14.75
N MET A 358 35.45 10.81 -13.79
CA MET A 358 36.09 12.00 -13.23
C MET A 358 36.75 12.86 -14.31
N LYS A 359 37.47 12.24 -15.26
CA LYS A 359 38.08 12.97 -16.38
C LYS A 359 37.00 13.57 -17.26
N LYS A 360 35.96 12.81 -17.58
CA LYS A 360 34.86 13.28 -18.44
C LYS A 360 34.15 14.51 -17.84
N ILE A 361 33.87 14.50 -16.53
CA ILE A 361 33.22 15.63 -15.84
C ILE A 361 34.06 16.91 -15.93
N PHE A 362 35.38 16.81 -15.74
CA PHE A 362 36.26 17.97 -15.60
C PHE A 362 36.93 18.41 -16.89
N LEU A 363 37.08 17.52 -17.87
CA LEU A 363 37.67 17.81 -19.18
C LEU A 363 36.62 18.05 -20.27
N SER A 364 35.32 17.85 -20.00
CA SER A 364 34.27 18.28 -20.93
C SER A 364 34.35 19.79 -21.14
N ASP A 365 34.19 20.23 -22.39
CA ASP A 365 33.95 21.64 -22.65
C ASP A 365 32.54 21.92 -22.10
N HIS A 366 32.44 22.61 -20.96
CA HIS A 366 31.20 22.85 -20.20
C HIS A 366 30.07 23.58 -20.97
N ARG A 367 30.21 23.71 -22.30
CA ARG A 367 29.18 24.10 -23.27
C ARG A 367 28.24 22.94 -23.65
N ASP A 368 28.59 21.69 -23.33
CA ASP A 368 27.86 20.48 -23.74
C ASP A 368 26.69 20.08 -22.80
N GLY A 369 26.16 21.01 -22.00
CA GLY A 369 24.97 20.80 -21.16
C GLY A 369 25.24 20.36 -19.71
N VAL A 370 26.49 20.07 -19.34
CA VAL A 370 26.87 19.77 -17.95
C VAL A 370 26.68 21.01 -17.07
N ASN A 371 25.96 20.87 -15.95
CA ASN A 371 25.68 21.99 -15.06
C ASN A 371 26.94 22.44 -14.30
N GLU A 372 27.29 23.72 -14.41
CA GLU A 372 28.44 24.32 -13.72
C GLU A 372 28.35 24.21 -12.19
N VAL A 373 27.14 24.28 -11.62
CA VAL A 373 26.91 24.09 -10.19
C VAL A 373 27.25 22.65 -9.79
N PHE A 374 26.90 21.68 -10.62
CA PHE A 374 27.23 20.28 -10.40
C PHE A 374 28.76 20.07 -10.40
N VAL A 375 29.47 20.61 -11.39
CA VAL A 375 30.95 20.53 -11.47
C VAL A 375 31.61 21.15 -10.24
N SER A 376 31.13 22.32 -9.80
CA SER A 376 31.63 22.96 -8.57
C SER A 376 31.42 22.10 -7.32
N LYS A 377 30.28 21.42 -7.20
CA LYS A 377 30.01 20.52 -6.07
C LYS A 377 30.92 19.28 -6.12
N VAL A 378 31.15 18.69 -7.30
CA VAL A 378 32.11 17.58 -7.44
C VAL A 378 33.54 18.04 -7.11
N LEU A 379 33.93 19.26 -7.50
CA LEU A 379 35.22 19.84 -7.14
C LEU A 379 35.35 19.97 -5.62
N LEU A 380 34.32 20.51 -4.95
CA LEU A 380 34.28 20.60 -3.50
C LEU A 380 34.47 19.23 -2.85
N HIS A 381 33.79 18.18 -3.33
CA HIS A 381 33.97 16.81 -2.84
C HIS A 381 35.36 16.24 -3.10
N THR A 382 35.97 16.61 -4.21
CA THR A 382 37.32 16.17 -4.57
C THR A 382 38.35 16.80 -3.66
N VAL A 383 38.25 18.12 -3.42
CA VAL A 383 39.22 18.89 -2.64
C VAL A 383 39.08 18.69 -1.14
N SER A 384 37.84 18.55 -0.64
CA SER A 384 37.58 18.39 0.79
C SER A 384 37.83 16.97 1.30
N CYS A 385 38.19 16.03 0.42
CA CYS A 385 38.47 14.66 0.85
C CYS A 385 39.90 14.53 1.40
N SER A 386 40.09 13.68 2.40
CA SER A 386 41.43 13.40 2.95
C SER A 386 42.26 12.45 2.07
N SER A 387 41.82 12.13 0.86
CA SER A 387 42.45 11.14 -0.02
C SER A 387 43.56 11.76 -0.87
N ARG A 388 44.81 11.56 -0.44
CA ARG A 388 46.00 11.94 -1.24
C ARG A 388 46.02 11.26 -2.61
N PHE A 389 45.48 10.05 -2.73
CA PHE A 389 45.38 9.34 -4.01
C PHE A 389 44.49 10.10 -4.99
N THR A 390 43.30 10.51 -4.55
CA THR A 390 42.34 11.28 -5.35
C THR A 390 42.93 12.62 -5.78
N HIS A 391 43.56 13.35 -4.85
CA HIS A 391 44.21 14.63 -5.16
C HIS A 391 45.34 14.44 -6.18
N ARG A 392 46.22 13.45 -5.99
CA ARG A 392 47.30 13.14 -6.93
C ARG A 392 46.78 12.78 -8.31
N TYR A 393 45.71 11.97 -8.40
CA TYR A 393 45.09 11.65 -9.68
C TYR A 393 44.57 12.91 -10.37
N PHE A 394 43.87 13.77 -9.63
CA PHE A 394 43.31 15.01 -10.15
C PHE A 394 44.39 15.96 -10.67
N ILE A 395 45.45 16.17 -9.89
CA ILE A 395 46.61 17.01 -10.24
C ILE A 395 47.37 16.42 -11.44
N ARG A 396 47.69 15.12 -11.41
CA ARG A 396 48.48 14.44 -12.45
C ARG A 396 47.81 14.50 -13.82
N ASN A 397 46.48 14.45 -13.86
CA ASN A 397 45.72 14.52 -15.11
C ASN A 397 45.26 15.94 -15.45
N ASP A 398 45.69 16.94 -14.68
CA ASP A 398 45.43 18.35 -14.91
C ASP A 398 43.94 18.72 -15.06
N LEU A 399 43.10 18.13 -14.21
CA LEU A 399 41.64 18.18 -14.38
C LEU A 399 41.02 19.55 -14.06
N PHE A 400 41.74 20.48 -13.42
CA PHE A 400 41.20 21.81 -13.15
C PHE A 400 41.25 22.76 -14.35
N LYS A 401 42.03 22.45 -15.38
CA LYS A 401 42.38 23.36 -16.47
C LYS A 401 41.18 24.02 -17.16
N ASN A 402 40.14 23.23 -17.45
CA ASN A 402 38.95 23.73 -18.14
C ASN A 402 38.03 24.50 -17.19
N VAL A 403 37.88 24.03 -15.95
CA VAL A 403 37.03 24.68 -14.94
C VAL A 403 37.62 26.00 -14.45
N ALA A 404 38.94 26.14 -14.42
CA ALA A 404 39.63 27.39 -14.04
C ALA A 404 39.14 28.59 -14.87
N ARG A 405 38.84 28.38 -16.15
CA ARG A 405 38.31 29.43 -17.05
C ARG A 405 36.92 29.91 -16.64
N MET A 406 36.08 29.03 -16.10
CA MET A 406 34.74 29.38 -15.63
C MET A 406 34.80 30.31 -14.42
N TYR A 407 35.71 30.04 -13.49
CA TYR A 407 35.80 30.79 -12.24
C TYR A 407 36.45 32.16 -12.39
N LYS A 408 37.21 32.40 -13.47
CA LYS A 408 37.74 33.73 -13.78
C LYS A 408 36.68 34.76 -14.15
N LYS A 409 35.52 34.33 -14.66
CA LYS A 409 34.47 35.23 -15.14
C LYS A 409 33.62 35.85 -14.03
N ARG A 410 33.60 35.28 -12.82
CA ARG A 410 32.86 35.79 -11.62
C ARG A 410 31.38 36.16 -11.85
N GLU A 411 30.75 35.62 -12.89
CA GLU A 411 29.41 36.04 -13.35
C GLU A 411 28.23 35.30 -12.66
N LYS A 412 28.48 34.22 -11.89
CA LYS A 412 27.43 33.39 -11.26
C LYS A 412 27.67 33.16 -9.77
N ASP A 413 26.81 33.73 -8.92
CA ASP A 413 26.97 33.75 -7.47
C ASP A 413 27.04 32.36 -6.82
N ALA A 414 26.15 31.43 -7.19
CA ALA A 414 26.11 30.09 -6.58
C ALA A 414 27.35 29.24 -6.96
N VAL A 415 27.74 29.29 -8.24
CA VAL A 415 28.92 28.58 -8.78
C VAL A 415 30.19 29.10 -8.12
N TYR A 416 30.32 30.42 -8.02
CA TYR A 416 31.47 31.09 -7.43
C TYR A 416 31.54 30.87 -5.91
N SER A 417 30.41 30.90 -5.19
CA SER A 417 30.35 30.62 -3.75
C SER A 417 30.83 29.20 -3.42
N ILE A 418 30.33 28.17 -4.14
CA ILE A 418 30.77 26.78 -3.94
C ILE A 418 32.24 26.61 -4.30
N PHE A 419 32.71 27.30 -5.34
CA PHE A 419 34.13 27.31 -5.69
C PHE A 419 35.00 27.91 -4.58
N LEU A 420 34.63 29.05 -4.01
CA LEU A 420 35.37 29.66 -2.90
C LEU A 420 35.42 28.73 -1.68
N GLN A 421 34.34 27.99 -1.41
CA GLN A 421 34.34 26.96 -0.37
C GLN A 421 35.30 25.81 -0.70
N ALA A 422 35.35 25.36 -1.95
CA ALA A 422 36.31 24.32 -2.35
C ALA A 422 37.75 24.83 -2.19
N TYR A 423 38.00 26.05 -2.63
CA TYR A 423 39.32 26.68 -2.58
C TYR A 423 39.81 26.98 -1.16
N SER A 424 38.90 27.30 -0.23
CA SER A 424 39.24 27.50 1.19
C SER A 424 39.50 26.17 1.92
N LYS A 425 38.89 25.07 1.47
CA LYS A 425 39.14 23.73 1.99
C LYS A 425 40.37 23.04 1.38
N ALA A 426 40.92 23.59 0.29
CA ALA A 426 42.11 23.04 -0.34
C ALA A 426 43.34 23.22 0.56
N ASP A 427 44.12 22.15 0.73
CA ASP A 427 45.38 22.17 1.46
C ASP A 427 46.53 21.48 0.67
N GLY A 428 47.76 21.64 1.18
CA GLY A 428 48.96 20.99 0.65
C GLY A 428 49.15 21.13 -0.88
N ASP A 429 49.45 20.00 -1.53
CA ASP A 429 49.70 19.93 -2.99
C ASP A 429 48.47 20.37 -3.80
N MET A 430 47.26 20.12 -3.29
CA MET A 430 46.02 20.49 -3.97
C MET A 430 45.83 22.00 -3.96
N LYS A 431 46.14 22.66 -2.83
CA LYS A 431 46.13 24.13 -2.75
C LYS A 431 47.12 24.76 -3.71
N ILE A 432 48.37 24.29 -3.69
CA ILE A 432 49.43 24.78 -4.59
C ILE A 432 49.02 24.62 -6.05
N TYR A 433 48.41 23.49 -6.41
CA TYR A 433 47.93 23.23 -7.76
C TYR A 433 46.82 24.20 -8.18
N LEU A 434 45.80 24.42 -7.34
CA LEU A 434 44.72 25.36 -7.64
C LEU A 434 45.21 26.82 -7.69
N ASP A 435 46.14 27.21 -6.83
CA ASP A 435 46.72 28.56 -6.79
C ASP A 435 47.42 28.93 -8.10
N ARG A 436 48.13 27.98 -8.73
CA ARG A 436 48.79 28.19 -10.03
C ARG A 436 47.82 28.56 -11.15
N TYR A 437 46.57 28.11 -11.07
CA TYR A 437 45.53 28.42 -12.05
C TYR A 437 44.80 29.74 -11.79
N MET A 438 44.93 30.28 -10.58
CA MET A 438 44.34 31.55 -10.17
C MET A 438 45.31 32.73 -10.32
N GLN A 439 46.62 32.46 -10.30
CA GLN A 439 47.69 33.45 -10.52
C GLN A 439 47.96 33.73 -12.02
N ASN A 440 47.75 32.73 -12.87
CA ASN A 440 47.68 32.86 -14.33
C ASN A 440 46.25 33.16 -14.75
#